data_AF-A0A2V5QWA8-F1
#
_entry.id   AF-A0A2V5QWA8-F1
#
_cell.length_a   1.000
_cell.length_b   1.000
_cell.length_c   1.000
_cell.angle_alpha   90.00
_cell.angle_beta   90.00
_cell.angle_gamma   90.00
#
_symmetry.space_group_name_H-M   'P 1'
#
loop_
_entity.id
_entity.type
_entity.pdbx_description
1 polymer ?
#
loop_
_entity_poly.entity_id
_entity_poly.type
_entity_poly.pdbx_seq_one_letter_code
_entity_poly.pdbx_strand_id
1 'polypeptide(L)'
;MTLDQHPDFRDLIIITSSEMRMIPELVEKDYWVTRVLRALAGDSSLEKQIIFKGGTSLSKGWKLIDRFSEDVDLLTTGPGFSACPSKGARTALFRRIVECVERETALKQPSIEGLPQAERDFLYFKGKFNCSVRLPLPGREVSRDSGSDSRRQNWRAKPPK
;
A
#
# COMPACT_ATOMS: atom_id res chain seq x y z
N MET A 1 21.68 -3.92 1.17
CA MET A 1 21.19 -2.78 1.99
C MET A 1 20.06 -2.11 1.22
N THR A 2 18.90 -1.92 1.84
CA THR A 2 17.77 -1.19 1.23
C THR A 2 17.73 0.24 1.77
N LEU A 3 17.08 1.17 1.05
CA LEU A 3 17.10 2.59 1.41
C LEU A 3 16.45 2.85 2.79
N ASP A 4 15.44 2.06 3.15
CA ASP A 4 14.75 2.11 4.44
C ASP A 4 15.61 1.66 5.64
N GLN A 5 16.77 1.04 5.38
CA GLN A 5 17.73 0.64 6.41
C GLN A 5 18.87 1.67 6.56
N HIS A 6 18.90 2.70 5.72
CA HIS A 6 19.92 3.74 5.77
C HIS A 6 19.61 4.74 6.90
N PRO A 7 20.61 5.18 7.69
CA PRO A 7 20.39 6.16 8.76
C PRO A 7 19.74 7.45 8.24
N ASP A 8 20.13 7.88 7.04
CA ASP A 8 19.63 9.12 6.43
C ASP A 8 18.30 8.97 5.69
N PHE A 9 17.59 7.83 5.83
CA PHE A 9 16.35 7.58 5.07
C PHE A 9 15.33 8.73 5.21
N ARG A 10 15.13 9.23 6.45
CA ARG A 10 14.20 10.34 6.71
C ARG A 10 14.64 11.63 6.03
N ASP A 11 15.93 11.94 6.07
CA ASP A 11 16.47 13.15 5.46
C ASP A 11 16.33 13.10 3.93
N LEU A 12 16.56 11.92 3.34
CA LEU A 12 16.36 11.71 1.90
C LEU A 12 14.89 11.88 1.49
N ILE A 13 13.93 11.43 2.31
CA ILE A 13 12.50 11.69 2.07
C ILE A 13 12.22 13.19 2.11
N ILE A 14 12.73 13.90 3.12
CA ILE A 14 12.53 15.36 3.28
C ILE A 14 13.11 16.11 2.07
N ILE A 15 14.38 15.85 1.72
CA ILE A 15 15.05 16.48 0.58
C ILE A 15 14.28 16.23 -0.72
N THR A 16 13.91 14.98 -0.98
CA THR A 16 13.14 14.61 -2.19
C THR A 16 11.79 15.32 -2.22
N SER A 17 11.10 15.41 -1.08
CA SER A 17 9.81 16.10 -0.99
C SER A 17 9.94 17.61 -1.28
N SER A 18 11.01 18.25 -0.81
CA SER A 18 11.29 19.66 -1.08
C SER A 18 11.59 19.92 -2.55
N GLU A 19 12.46 19.12 -3.16
CA GLU A 19 12.82 19.24 -4.58
C GLU A 19 11.60 19.08 -5.50
N MET A 20 10.75 18.10 -5.19
CA MET A 20 9.57 17.83 -5.99
C MET A 20 8.36 18.68 -5.62
N ARG A 21 8.45 19.52 -4.57
CA ARG A 21 7.37 20.36 -4.02
C ARG A 21 6.14 19.55 -3.59
N MET A 22 6.40 18.47 -2.86
CA MET A 22 5.39 17.51 -2.41
C MET A 22 5.46 17.34 -0.90
N ILE A 23 4.40 16.82 -0.29
CA ILE A 23 4.43 16.49 1.13
C ILE A 23 5.28 15.22 1.35
N PRO A 24 6.13 15.16 2.40
CA PRO A 24 7.01 14.03 2.68
C PRO A 24 6.30 12.67 2.69
N GLU A 25 5.07 12.63 3.21
CA GLU A 25 4.29 11.41 3.35
C GLU A 25 3.97 10.75 2.00
N LEU A 26 3.79 11.53 0.93
CA LEU A 26 3.54 10.96 -0.40
C LEU A 26 4.79 10.31 -0.99
N VAL A 27 5.96 10.91 -0.76
CA VAL A 27 7.25 10.36 -1.19
C VAL A 27 7.54 9.06 -0.43
N GLU A 28 7.32 9.05 0.88
CA GLU A 28 7.48 7.84 1.69
C GLU A 28 6.53 6.72 1.26
N LYS A 29 5.25 7.04 1.01
CA LYS A 29 4.28 6.06 0.50
C LYS A 29 4.70 5.46 -0.84
N ASP A 30 5.12 6.30 -1.79
CA ASP A 30 5.55 5.84 -3.10
C ASP A 30 6.78 4.91 -3.02
N TYR A 31 7.70 5.21 -2.09
CA TYR A 31 8.83 4.35 -1.77
C TYR A 31 8.35 2.97 -1.28
N TRP A 32 7.44 2.92 -0.31
CA TRP A 32 6.92 1.65 0.22
C TRP A 32 6.14 0.85 -0.82
N VAL A 33 5.32 1.50 -1.66
CA VAL A 33 4.67 0.85 -2.82
C VAL A 33 5.72 0.18 -3.72
N THR A 34 6.79 0.90 -4.02
CA THR A 34 7.88 0.38 -4.87
C THR A 34 8.61 -0.80 -4.20
N ARG A 35 8.83 -0.74 -2.89
CA ARG A 35 9.45 -1.83 -2.12
C ARG A 35 8.59 -3.08 -2.08
N VAL A 36 7.28 -2.92 -1.89
CA VAL A 36 6.31 -4.01 -1.96
C VAL A 36 6.30 -4.67 -3.33
N LEU A 37 6.19 -3.89 -4.41
CA LEU A 37 6.21 -4.43 -5.77
C LEU A 37 7.50 -5.20 -6.06
N ARG A 38 8.65 -4.69 -5.59
CA ARG A 38 9.94 -5.39 -5.69
C ARG A 38 9.96 -6.71 -4.92
N ALA A 39 9.41 -6.74 -3.70
CA ALA A 39 9.32 -7.97 -2.90
C ALA A 39 8.49 -9.04 -3.61
N LEU A 40 7.30 -8.64 -4.08
CA LEU A 40 6.37 -9.54 -4.78
C LEU A 40 6.94 -10.07 -6.10
N ALA A 41 7.63 -9.23 -6.86
CA ALA A 41 8.29 -9.64 -8.10
C ALA A 41 9.50 -10.57 -7.86
N GLY A 42 10.14 -10.50 -6.70
CA GLY A 42 11.26 -11.37 -6.33
C GLY A 42 10.85 -12.76 -5.83
N ASP A 43 9.59 -12.97 -5.48
CA ASP A 43 9.09 -14.26 -5.01
C ASP A 43 8.58 -15.10 -6.18
N SER A 44 9.40 -16.05 -6.64
CA SER A 44 9.07 -16.97 -7.75
C SER A 44 7.77 -17.75 -7.56
N SER A 45 7.31 -17.93 -6.32
CA SER A 45 6.04 -18.62 -6.04
C SER A 45 4.82 -17.73 -6.32
N LEU A 46 5.00 -16.40 -6.28
CA LEU A 46 3.96 -15.42 -6.56
C LEU A 46 3.97 -14.98 -8.03
N GLU A 47 5.13 -14.91 -8.68
CA GLU A 47 5.33 -14.38 -10.04
C GLU A 47 4.28 -14.87 -11.06
N LYS A 48 3.90 -16.16 -11.02
CA LYS A 48 2.95 -16.78 -11.97
C LYS A 48 1.49 -16.82 -11.49
N GLN A 49 1.18 -16.09 -10.42
CA GLN A 49 -0.10 -16.12 -9.72
C GLN A 49 -0.64 -14.73 -9.36
N ILE A 50 0.15 -13.67 -9.57
CA ILE A 50 -0.27 -12.29 -9.35
C ILE A 50 0.02 -11.44 -10.58
N ILE A 51 -0.92 -10.55 -10.89
CA ILE A 51 -0.76 -9.53 -11.93
C ILE A 51 -0.93 -8.16 -11.28
N PHE A 52 0.09 -7.32 -11.42
CA PHE A 52 0.02 -5.92 -11.01
C PHE A 52 -0.83 -5.12 -11.99
N LYS A 53 -1.85 -4.42 -11.49
CA LYS A 53 -2.83 -3.69 -12.31
C LYS A 53 -3.15 -2.31 -11.70
N GLY A 54 -4.10 -1.61 -12.31
CA GLY A 54 -4.68 -0.38 -11.75
C GLY A 54 -3.95 0.89 -12.16
N GLY A 55 -4.27 2.00 -11.50
CA GLY A 55 -3.65 3.30 -11.79
C GLY A 55 -2.15 3.30 -11.49
N THR A 56 -1.73 2.56 -10.45
CA THR A 56 -0.33 2.41 -10.04
C THR A 56 0.50 1.67 -11.09
N SER A 57 -0.07 0.69 -11.81
CA SER A 57 0.64 0.04 -12.93
C SER A 57 0.79 0.96 -14.13
N LEU A 58 -0.20 1.84 -14.39
CA LEU A 58 -0.13 2.81 -15.48
C LEU A 58 0.93 3.90 -15.22
N SER A 59 1.07 4.37 -13.98
CA SER A 59 2.12 5.33 -13.61
C SER A 59 3.50 4.68 -13.55
N LYS A 60 3.68 3.58 -12.79
CA LYS A 60 5.01 2.98 -12.55
C LYS A 60 5.53 2.10 -13.68
N GLY A 61 4.67 1.31 -14.32
CA GLY A 61 5.08 0.38 -15.37
C GLY A 61 5.13 1.04 -16.75
N TRP A 62 4.12 1.86 -17.06
CA TRP A 62 3.93 2.41 -18.40
C TRP A 62 4.19 3.92 -18.51
N LYS A 63 4.33 4.62 -17.39
CA LYS A 63 4.51 6.09 -17.33
C LYS A 63 3.44 6.87 -18.13
N LEU A 64 2.22 6.33 -18.20
CA LEU A 64 1.12 6.90 -18.98
C LEU A 64 0.39 8.02 -18.25
N ILE A 65 0.51 8.06 -16.91
CA ILE A 65 -0.10 9.07 -16.06
C ILE A 65 0.92 9.52 -15.02
N ASP A 66 0.91 10.82 -14.71
CA ASP A 66 1.76 11.41 -13.67
C ASP A 66 0.94 11.64 -12.41
N ARG A 67 0.90 10.61 -11.56
CA ARG A 67 0.24 10.67 -10.25
C ARG A 67 0.98 9.81 -9.24
N PHE A 68 0.86 10.18 -7.98
CA PHE A 68 1.37 9.36 -6.89
C PHE A 68 0.60 8.06 -6.70
N SER A 69 1.34 7.08 -6.19
CA SER A 69 0.82 5.75 -5.92
C SER A 69 0.82 5.51 -4.42
N GLU A 70 -0.37 5.40 -3.84
CA GLU A 70 -0.60 4.98 -2.46
C GLU A 70 -1.06 3.52 -2.39
N ASP A 71 -1.70 3.04 -3.46
CA ASP A 71 -2.33 1.72 -3.52
C ASP A 71 -1.52 0.73 -4.36
N VAL A 72 -1.49 -0.53 -3.93
CA VAL A 72 -1.04 -1.68 -4.74
C VAL A 72 -2.26 -2.53 -5.11
N ASP A 73 -2.70 -2.43 -6.37
CA ASP A 73 -3.78 -3.26 -6.91
C ASP A 73 -3.21 -4.54 -7.54
N LEU A 74 -3.59 -5.69 -6.99
CA LEU A 74 -3.19 -7.01 -7.50
C LEU A 74 -4.40 -7.80 -7.96
N LEU A 75 -4.26 -8.45 -9.11
CA LEU A 75 -5.15 -9.51 -9.57
C LEU A 75 -4.51 -10.86 -9.26
N THR A 76 -5.16 -11.67 -8.43
CA THR A 76 -4.73 -13.05 -8.16
C THR A 76 -5.29 -14.00 -9.21
N THR A 77 -4.43 -14.86 -9.76
CA THR A 77 -4.78 -15.89 -10.73
C THR A 77 -4.41 -17.28 -10.20
N GLY A 78 -4.95 -18.32 -10.82
CA GLY A 78 -4.44 -19.68 -10.65
C GLY A 78 -3.04 -19.83 -11.24
N PRO A 79 -2.38 -20.98 -11.01
CA PRO A 79 -1.04 -21.25 -11.51
C PRO A 79 -0.92 -21.01 -13.01
N GLY A 80 0.13 -20.29 -13.42
CA GLY A 80 0.40 -19.99 -14.83
C GLY A 80 -0.65 -19.08 -15.48
N PHE A 81 -1.34 -18.26 -14.68
CA PHE A 81 -2.41 -17.35 -15.12
C PHE A 81 -3.63 -18.06 -15.74
N SER A 82 -3.79 -19.37 -15.52
CA SER A 82 -4.69 -20.23 -16.29
C SER A 82 -6.18 -20.05 -15.97
N ALA A 83 -6.54 -19.68 -14.74
CA ALA A 83 -7.94 -19.58 -14.31
C ALA A 83 -8.13 -18.67 -13.10
N CYS A 84 -9.38 -18.36 -12.75
CA CYS A 84 -9.68 -17.69 -11.48
C CYS A 84 -9.48 -18.68 -10.31
N PRO A 85 -8.66 -18.32 -9.29
CA PRO A 85 -8.41 -19.21 -8.17
C PRO A 85 -9.68 -19.38 -7.32
N SER A 86 -9.84 -20.58 -6.75
CA SER A 86 -10.93 -20.87 -5.80
C SER A 86 -10.87 -19.91 -4.59
N LYS A 87 -11.96 -19.82 -3.81
CA LYS A 87 -11.97 -18.98 -2.60
C LYS A 87 -10.85 -19.37 -1.61
N GLY A 88 -10.62 -20.67 -1.40
CA GLY A 88 -9.54 -21.15 -0.54
C GLY A 88 -8.14 -20.84 -1.09
N ALA A 89 -7.93 -21.02 -2.40
CA ALA A 89 -6.66 -20.68 -3.05
C ALA A 89 -6.35 -19.18 -2.96
N ARG A 90 -7.37 -18.31 -3.08
CA ARG A 90 -7.22 -16.86 -2.87
C ARG A 90 -6.77 -16.51 -1.46
N THR A 91 -7.37 -17.13 -0.44
CA THR A 91 -6.96 -16.91 0.95
C THR A 91 -5.50 -17.36 1.19
N ALA A 92 -5.10 -18.49 0.62
CA ALA A 92 -3.73 -18.98 0.72
C ALA A 92 -2.73 -18.04 0.01
N LEU A 93 -3.07 -17.57 -1.21
CA LEU A 93 -2.26 -16.59 -1.94
C LEU A 93 -2.11 -15.28 -1.19
N PHE A 94 -3.21 -14.79 -0.62
CA PHE A 94 -3.21 -13.57 0.18
C PHE A 94 -2.30 -13.69 1.40
N ARG A 95 -2.38 -14.80 2.14
CA ARG A 95 -1.47 -15.06 3.26
C ARG A 95 -0.01 -15.05 2.80
N ARG A 96 0.29 -15.68 1.67
CA ARG A 96 1.64 -15.70 1.11
C ARG A 96 2.15 -14.33 0.66
N ILE A 97 1.28 -13.49 0.10
CA ILE A 97 1.58 -12.09 -0.23
C ILE A 97 1.97 -11.35 1.05
N VAL A 98 1.19 -11.48 2.13
CA VAL A 98 1.50 -10.86 3.42
C VAL A 98 2.84 -11.37 3.96
N GLU A 99 3.04 -12.69 4.03
CA GLU A 99 4.30 -13.30 4.48
C GLU A 99 5.51 -12.81 3.67
N CYS A 100 5.37 -12.67 2.35
CA CYS A 100 6.41 -12.13 1.47
C CYS A 100 6.72 -10.67 1.81
N VAL A 101 5.69 -9.82 1.93
CA VAL A 101 5.87 -8.40 2.25
C VAL A 101 6.51 -8.22 3.63
N GLU A 102 6.04 -8.95 4.64
CA GLU A 102 6.57 -8.86 6.01
C GLU A 102 7.98 -9.41 6.16
N ARG A 103 8.39 -10.33 5.27
CA ARG A 103 9.75 -10.88 5.21
C ARG A 103 10.73 -9.92 4.55
N GLU A 104 10.32 -9.31 3.44
CA GLU A 104 11.21 -8.51 2.59
C GLU A 104 11.20 -7.01 2.92
N THR A 105 10.27 -6.55 3.77
CA THR A 105 10.09 -5.14 4.13
C THR A 105 9.86 -4.97 5.63
N ALA A 106 9.97 -3.73 6.12
CA ALA A 106 9.64 -3.38 7.49
C ALA A 106 8.12 -3.27 7.77
N LEU A 107 7.27 -3.43 6.74
CA LEU A 107 5.82 -3.33 6.88
C LEU A 107 5.27 -4.57 7.59
N LYS A 108 4.35 -4.37 8.54
CA LYS A 108 3.68 -5.45 9.30
C LYS A 108 2.18 -5.27 9.24
N GLN A 109 1.45 -6.38 9.12
CA GLN A 109 0.00 -6.35 9.15
C GLN A 109 -0.49 -5.91 10.54
N PRO A 110 -1.36 -4.89 10.64
CA PRO A 110 -1.87 -4.47 11.92
C PRO A 110 -2.85 -5.51 12.46
N SER A 111 -2.80 -5.75 13.77
CA SER A 111 -3.90 -6.39 14.49
C SER A 111 -5.15 -5.51 14.37
N ILE A 112 -6.27 -6.09 13.90
CA ILE A 112 -7.50 -5.36 13.53
C ILE A 112 -8.18 -4.64 14.72
N GLU A 113 -7.76 -4.90 15.96
CA GLU A 113 -8.29 -4.20 17.13
C GLU A 113 -7.77 -2.76 17.25
N GLY A 114 -8.59 -1.79 16.83
CA GLY A 114 -8.41 -0.38 17.16
C GLY A 114 -7.67 0.48 16.12
N LEU A 115 -7.95 0.30 14.82
CA LEU A 115 -7.40 1.18 13.80
C LEU A 115 -8.02 2.60 13.87
N PRO A 116 -7.22 3.68 13.97
CA PRO A 116 -7.69 5.06 13.93
C PRO A 116 -8.23 5.39 12.54
N GLN A 117 -9.19 6.30 12.51
CA GLN A 117 -9.98 6.61 11.31
C GLN A 117 -9.19 7.44 10.26
N ALA A 118 -7.99 7.92 10.60
CA ALA A 118 -7.14 8.69 9.70
C ALA A 118 -6.52 7.77 8.63
N GLU A 119 -7.11 7.78 7.43
CA GLU A 119 -6.70 6.97 6.28
C GLU A 119 -5.26 7.22 5.79
N ARG A 120 -4.60 8.30 6.24
CA ARG A 120 -3.32 8.75 5.68
C ARG A 120 -2.09 8.00 6.20
N ASP A 121 -2.20 7.20 7.26
CA ASP A 121 -1.04 6.50 7.86
C ASP A 121 -0.88 5.06 7.37
N PHE A 122 -1.66 4.65 6.35
CA PHE A 122 -1.73 3.28 5.87
C PHE A 122 -1.36 3.16 4.40
N LEU A 123 -0.68 2.06 4.05
CA LEU A 123 -0.54 1.57 2.69
C LEU A 123 -1.66 0.57 2.40
N TYR A 124 -2.32 0.75 1.26
CA TYR A 124 -3.48 -0.04 0.89
C TYR A 124 -3.12 -1.09 -0.15
N PHE A 125 -3.38 -2.35 0.17
CA PHE A 125 -3.54 -3.39 -0.82
C PHE A 125 -5.01 -3.48 -1.15
N LYS A 126 -5.38 -3.44 -2.43
CA LYS A 126 -6.77 -3.64 -2.84
C LYS A 126 -6.83 -4.76 -3.86
N GLY A 127 -7.19 -5.95 -3.40
CA GLY A 127 -7.56 -7.03 -4.30
C GLY A 127 -9.04 -6.96 -4.67
N LYS A 128 -9.39 -7.39 -5.88
CA LYS A 128 -10.80 -7.71 -6.20
C LYS A 128 -11.23 -8.82 -5.22
N PHE A 129 -12.39 -8.67 -4.57
CA PHE A 129 -12.98 -9.60 -3.56
C PHE A 129 -12.56 -9.43 -2.08
N ASN A 130 -12.61 -8.21 -1.52
CA ASN A 130 -12.47 -7.92 -0.07
C ASN A 130 -11.11 -8.30 0.57
N CYS A 131 -10.04 -8.37 -0.20
CA CYS A 131 -8.67 -8.58 0.30
C CYS A 131 -7.95 -7.24 0.50
N SER A 132 -8.64 -6.28 1.13
CA SER A 132 -8.04 -4.97 1.40
C SER A 132 -7.16 -5.05 2.66
N VAL A 133 -5.83 -4.96 2.51
CA VAL A 133 -4.91 -4.85 3.67
C VAL A 133 -4.55 -3.40 3.85
N ARG A 134 -4.61 -2.93 5.08
CA ARG A 134 -4.01 -1.66 5.50
C ARG A 134 -2.73 -2.00 6.24
N LEU A 135 -1.58 -1.55 5.78
CA LEU A 135 -0.32 -1.68 6.52
C LEU A 135 0.06 -0.31 7.08
N PRO A 136 0.21 -0.13 8.40
CA PRO A 136 0.69 1.13 8.96
C PRO A 136 2.11 1.42 8.48
N LEU A 137 2.40 2.70 8.23
CA LEU A 137 3.75 3.15 7.93
C LEU A 137 4.67 2.96 9.16
N PRO A 138 5.94 2.51 8.99
CA PRO A 138 6.83 2.24 10.11
C PRO A 138 7.09 3.48 11.00
N GLY A 139 7.09 3.30 12.32
CA GLY A 139 7.42 4.38 13.27
C GLY A 139 6.27 5.34 13.61
N ARG A 140 5.04 5.05 13.17
CA ARG A 140 3.82 5.74 13.62
C ARG A 140 3.13 4.90 14.72
N GLU A 141 3.00 5.44 15.92
CA GLU A 141 2.17 4.82 16.97
C GLU A 141 0.70 5.04 16.68
N VAL A 142 -0.07 3.96 16.67
CA VAL A 142 -1.52 3.99 16.63
C VAL A 142 -2.02 4.29 18.05
N SER A 143 -2.28 5.56 18.37
CA SER A 143 -2.85 5.94 19.67
C SER A 143 -4.34 5.59 19.74
N ARG A 144 -4.76 5.01 20.87
CA ARG A 144 -6.17 4.83 21.23
C ARG A 144 -6.70 6.18 21.70
N ASP A 145 -7.36 6.94 20.83
CA ASP A 145 -8.06 8.13 21.31
C ASP A 145 -9.53 7.82 21.56
N SER A 146 -9.85 7.69 22.86
CA SER A 146 -11.19 7.70 23.43
C SER A 146 -11.66 9.16 23.54
N GLY A 147 -12.56 9.63 22.67
CA GLY A 147 -13.12 10.97 22.86
C GLY A 147 -14.03 11.46 21.74
N SER A 148 -15.35 11.30 21.95
CA SER A 148 -16.45 12.13 21.43
C SER A 148 -16.23 12.91 20.12
N ASP A 149 -16.76 12.33 19.04
CA ASP A 149 -17.01 12.99 17.76
C ASP A 149 -17.97 14.19 17.96
N SER A 150 -17.42 15.41 17.88
CA SER A 150 -18.17 16.67 17.86
C SER A 150 -17.83 17.54 16.64
N ARG A 151 -17.21 16.98 15.59
CA ARG A 151 -16.86 17.73 14.37
C ARG A 151 -17.41 17.12 13.08
N ARG A 152 -18.54 16.43 13.15
CA ARG A 152 -19.40 16.18 11.99
C ARG A 152 -20.42 17.31 11.81
N GLN A 153 -19.98 18.49 11.39
CA GLN A 153 -20.88 19.42 10.70
C GLN A 153 -20.20 20.05 9.48
N ASN A 154 -20.88 19.83 8.35
CA ASN A 154 -20.79 20.54 7.07
C ASN A 154 -19.57 20.31 6.19
N TRP A 155 -19.71 19.38 5.24
CA TRP A 155 -19.33 19.64 3.85
C TRP A 155 -20.25 18.89 2.87
N ARG A 156 -21.43 19.46 2.59
CA ARG A 156 -22.19 19.14 1.37
C ARG A 156 -21.65 20.06 0.27
N ALA A 157 -21.02 19.48 -0.74
CA ALA A 157 -20.66 20.21 -1.96
C ALA A 157 -21.94 20.75 -2.64
N LYS A 158 -21.98 22.06 -2.92
CA LYS A 158 -22.98 22.64 -3.83
C LYS A 158 -22.57 22.34 -5.28
N PRO A 159 -23.50 21.94 -6.17
CA PRO A 159 -23.19 21.74 -7.58
C PRO A 159 -22.92 23.09 -8.29
N PRO A 160 -22.16 23.09 -9.39
CA PRO A 160 -21.81 24.30 -10.12
C PRO A 160 -23.03 24.89 -10.86
N LYS A 161 -22.97 26.21 -11.10
CA LYS A 161 -24.03 27.03 -11.72
C LYS A 161 -24.25 26.69 -13.18
#